data_AF-A0A2J7R4E4-F1
#
_entry.id   AF-A0A2J7R4E4-F1
#
_cell.length_a   1.000
_cell.length_b   1.000
_cell.length_c   1.000
_cell.angle_alpha   90.00
_cell.angle_beta   90.00
_cell.angle_gamma   90.00
#
_symmetry.space_group_name_H-M   'P 1'
#
loop_
_entity.id
_entity.type
_entity.pdbx_description
1 polymer ?
#
loop_
_entity_poly.entity_id
_entity_poly.type
_entity_poly.pdbx_seq_one_letter_code
_entity_poly.pdbx_strand_id
1 'polypeptide(L)'
;MHFAVKYVLTFLLACDVDGRGINGGVSCAACTIVTGIVGQLAQIHNETILAASMRLCEVLPSAVEEHCINVIKTLEPFLINPKFSEIFTPDVFCYGIDVCYLDRGQGYCHLFSKPVTNFRNTVQEMKKLVWTSSHMRNGLKKNEFHQHLQQLDFDVCSLPAIHELCEMFNRSWGLIQPAFDVDRDWFSVVGPARGTFWRGRDCCDWDFGSYPGRQPFNGDVTADYNCNGIWGFNPVTGTPWEDILCKDFDSRGIIYVGDSVGAHFHFPESWINPLLISKETLHNYTEPLMNELDWPHLGFATGFMNTTEPLLIKGVTDSLYLKLRSRNRCNHRDYQNLSKNGASSYDGMTYVESLARNHSTDKPILFLYGMYGNDVCNSDHNSCQLC
;
A
#
# COMPACT_ATOMS: atom_id res chain seq x y z
N MET A 1 10.17 8.35 -13.54
CA MET A 1 9.69 8.32 -12.14
C MET A 1 8.53 9.27 -11.88
N HIS A 2 8.65 10.60 -12.01
CA HIS A 2 7.53 11.53 -11.74
C HIS A 2 6.24 11.29 -12.55
N PHE A 3 6.36 10.70 -13.75
CA PHE A 3 5.21 10.35 -14.60
C PHE A 3 4.44 9.11 -14.09
N ALA A 4 5.12 8.13 -13.49
CA ALA A 4 4.51 6.90 -12.96
C ALA A 4 3.80 7.17 -11.62
N VAL A 5 4.41 8.01 -10.78
CA VAL A 5 3.92 8.38 -9.44
C VAL A 5 2.57 9.11 -9.48
N LYS A 6 2.37 9.96 -10.49
CA LYS A 6 1.12 10.71 -10.70
C LYS A 6 -0.10 9.79 -10.84
N TYR A 7 0.12 8.59 -11.36
CA TYR A 7 -0.93 7.61 -11.64
C TYR A 7 -1.06 6.54 -10.56
N VAL A 8 -0.07 6.33 -9.69
CA VAL A 8 -0.17 5.42 -8.54
C VAL A 8 -1.20 5.90 -7.51
N LEU A 9 -1.33 7.22 -7.29
CA LEU A 9 -2.36 7.76 -6.38
C LEU A 9 -3.76 7.66 -6.99
N THR A 10 -3.88 7.92 -8.28
CA THR A 10 -5.12 7.67 -9.03
C THR A 10 -5.44 6.18 -9.04
N PHE A 11 -4.44 5.31 -9.15
CA PHE A 11 -4.57 3.85 -9.09
C PHE A 11 -5.04 3.36 -7.71
N LEU A 12 -4.74 4.02 -6.58
CA LEU A 12 -5.28 3.61 -5.28
C LEU A 12 -6.62 4.25 -4.91
N LEU A 13 -6.97 5.37 -5.56
CA LEU A 13 -8.31 5.97 -5.48
C LEU A 13 -9.28 5.39 -6.52
N ALA A 14 -8.77 4.79 -7.59
CA ALA A 14 -9.51 4.18 -8.69
C ALA A 14 -9.17 2.68 -8.88
N CYS A 15 -8.50 2.05 -7.91
CA CYS A 15 -8.37 0.60 -7.90
C CYS A 15 -9.76 0.07 -7.60
N ASP A 16 -10.42 -0.36 -8.66
CA ASP A 16 -11.35 -1.46 -8.60
C ASP A 16 -10.58 -2.64 -7.99
N VAL A 17 -10.69 -2.79 -6.66
CA VAL A 17 -10.37 -4.04 -5.97
C VAL A 17 -11.53 -4.98 -6.25
N ASP A 18 -11.68 -5.31 -7.53
CA ASP A 18 -12.39 -6.45 -8.09
C ASP A 18 -13.63 -6.83 -7.27
N GLY A 19 -14.60 -5.90 -7.12
CA GLY A 19 -15.91 -6.17 -6.51
C GLY A 19 -15.91 -6.97 -5.19
N ARG A 20 -14.83 -6.96 -4.40
CA ARG A 20 -14.77 -7.74 -3.15
C ARG A 20 -15.40 -6.91 -2.04
N GLY A 21 -16.69 -7.09 -1.84
CA GLY A 21 -17.36 -6.64 -0.63
C GLY A 21 -18.86 -6.43 -0.80
N ILE A 22 -19.58 -6.60 0.30
CA ILE A 22 -21.01 -6.33 0.38
C ILE A 22 -21.24 -4.81 0.24
N ASN A 23 -22.28 -4.44 -0.50
CA ASN A 23 -22.80 -3.06 -0.62
C ASN A 23 -21.81 -2.03 -1.18
N GLY A 24 -20.98 -2.44 -2.15
CA GLY A 24 -19.96 -1.59 -2.76
C GLY A 24 -18.59 -1.65 -2.10
N GLY A 25 -18.42 -2.48 -1.05
CA GLY A 25 -17.11 -2.90 -0.54
C GLY A 25 -16.13 -1.76 -0.23
N VAL A 26 -14.93 -1.88 -0.79
CA VAL A 26 -13.83 -0.90 -0.57
C VAL A 26 -14.21 0.50 -1.04
N SER A 27 -14.86 0.63 -2.20
CA SER A 27 -15.29 1.93 -2.74
C SER A 27 -16.31 2.61 -1.81
N CYS A 28 -17.24 1.84 -1.25
CA CYS A 28 -18.18 2.35 -0.25
C CYS A 28 -17.48 2.80 1.04
N ALA A 29 -16.52 2.01 1.55
CA ALA A 29 -15.73 2.36 2.73
C ALA A 29 -14.90 3.63 2.48
N ALA A 30 -14.21 3.72 1.35
CA ALA A 30 -13.41 4.87 0.96
C ALA A 30 -14.25 6.15 0.86
N CYS A 31 -15.41 6.09 0.18
CA CYS A 31 -16.33 7.23 0.11
C CYS A 31 -16.76 7.69 1.50
N THR A 32 -17.15 6.74 2.35
CA THR A 32 -17.66 7.01 3.69
C THR A 32 -16.57 7.62 4.59
N ILE A 33 -15.34 7.12 4.52
CA ILE A 33 -14.18 7.65 5.27
C ILE A 33 -13.82 9.07 4.78
N VAL A 34 -13.64 9.27 3.48
CA VAL A 34 -13.28 10.58 2.91
C VAL A 34 -14.34 11.62 3.23
N THR A 35 -15.61 11.27 3.05
CA THR A 35 -16.73 12.17 3.37
C THR A 35 -16.82 12.44 4.88
N GLY A 36 -16.45 11.45 5.71
CA GLY A 36 -16.31 11.61 7.15
C GLY A 36 -15.20 12.58 7.55
N ILE A 37 -14.06 12.55 6.86
CA ILE A 37 -12.96 13.51 7.06
C ILE A 37 -13.44 14.93 6.70
N VAL A 38 -14.10 15.10 5.55
CA VAL A 38 -14.68 16.39 5.15
C VAL A 38 -15.67 16.90 6.18
N GLY A 39 -16.58 16.04 6.66
CA GLY A 39 -17.55 16.41 7.69
C GLY A 39 -16.89 16.86 9.00
N GLN A 40 -15.82 16.19 9.43
CA GLN A 40 -15.05 16.58 10.61
C GLN A 40 -14.27 17.88 10.38
N LEU A 41 -13.64 18.08 9.21
CA LEU A 41 -12.96 19.34 8.87
C LEU A 41 -13.93 20.53 8.90
N ALA A 42 -15.13 20.36 8.37
CA ALA A 42 -16.18 21.38 8.41
C ALA A 42 -16.53 21.76 9.86
N GLN A 43 -16.62 20.79 10.77
CA GLN A 43 -16.86 21.04 12.18
C GLN A 43 -15.68 21.72 12.88
N ILE A 44 -14.46 21.23 12.65
CA ILE A 44 -13.22 21.75 13.26
C ILE A 44 -12.98 23.21 12.87
N HIS A 45 -13.19 23.55 11.60
CA HIS A 45 -12.93 24.89 11.07
C HIS A 45 -14.16 25.80 11.05
N ASN A 46 -15.33 25.31 11.48
CA ASN A 46 -16.61 26.03 11.39
C ASN A 46 -16.89 26.52 9.95
N GLU A 47 -16.72 25.62 8.99
CA GLU A 47 -16.82 25.86 7.56
C GLU A 47 -17.98 25.06 6.94
N THR A 48 -18.40 25.41 5.72
CA THR A 48 -19.36 24.60 4.96
C THR A 48 -18.69 23.32 4.44
N ILE A 49 -19.48 22.30 4.10
CA ILE A 49 -18.97 21.06 3.48
C ILE A 49 -18.20 21.36 2.17
N LEU A 50 -18.66 22.34 1.39
CA LEU A 50 -17.95 22.79 0.19
C LEU A 50 -16.54 23.32 0.53
N ALA A 51 -16.45 24.25 1.49
CA ALA A 51 -15.18 24.84 1.89
C ALA A 51 -14.23 23.80 2.51
N ALA A 52 -14.75 22.90 3.34
CA ALA A 52 -13.98 21.79 3.91
C ALA A 52 -13.50 20.80 2.83
N SER A 53 -14.30 20.55 1.79
CA SER A 53 -13.90 19.71 0.66
C SER A 53 -12.76 20.35 -0.14
N MET A 54 -12.83 21.66 -0.39
CA MET A 54 -11.76 22.41 -1.05
C MET A 54 -10.47 22.40 -0.22
N ARG A 55 -10.58 22.60 1.10
CA ARG A 55 -9.47 22.49 2.05
C ARG A 55 -8.82 21.11 2.01
N LEU A 56 -9.61 20.04 1.94
CA LEU A 56 -9.08 18.69 1.80
C LEU A 56 -8.36 18.52 0.46
N CYS A 57 -8.93 19.00 -0.65
CA CYS A 57 -8.25 18.93 -1.95
C CYS A 57 -6.90 19.66 -1.94
N GLU A 58 -6.82 20.82 -1.27
CA GLU A 58 -5.59 21.60 -1.17
C GLU A 58 -4.47 20.88 -0.42
N VAL A 59 -4.76 19.95 0.49
CA VAL A 59 -3.70 19.17 1.18
C VAL A 59 -3.25 17.95 0.40
N LEU A 60 -4.00 17.52 -0.62
CA LEU A 60 -3.63 16.38 -1.44
C LEU A 60 -2.36 16.67 -2.25
N PRO A 61 -1.63 15.63 -2.66
CA PRO A 61 -0.51 15.79 -3.57
C PRO A 61 -0.92 16.46 -4.88
N SER A 62 -0.03 17.27 -5.45
CA SER A 62 -0.25 18.01 -6.70
C SER A 62 -0.62 17.12 -7.90
N ALA A 63 -0.33 15.83 -7.81
CA ALA A 63 -0.79 14.81 -8.75
C ALA A 63 -2.31 14.71 -8.86
N VAL A 64 -3.04 14.91 -7.76
CA VAL A 64 -4.50 14.68 -7.64
C VAL A 64 -5.25 15.94 -7.19
N GLU A 65 -4.58 16.91 -6.58
CA GLU A 65 -5.15 18.20 -6.12
C GLU A 65 -6.06 18.86 -7.17
N GLU A 66 -5.57 19.07 -8.40
CA GLU A 66 -6.31 19.74 -9.46
C GLU A 66 -7.59 18.97 -9.84
N HIS A 67 -7.49 17.64 -9.94
CA HIS A 67 -8.63 16.79 -10.25
C HIS A 67 -9.68 16.85 -9.13
N CYS A 68 -9.25 16.77 -7.86
CA CYS A 68 -10.13 16.93 -6.70
C CYS A 68 -10.87 18.26 -6.75
N ILE A 69 -10.16 19.38 -6.96
CA ILE A 69 -10.76 20.72 -7.04
C ILE A 69 -11.81 20.78 -8.15
N ASN A 70 -11.52 20.22 -9.33
CA ASN A 70 -12.45 20.24 -10.45
C ASN A 70 -13.73 19.42 -10.16
N VAL A 71 -13.60 18.27 -9.50
CA VAL A 71 -14.74 17.47 -9.04
C VAL A 71 -15.59 18.27 -8.04
N ILE A 72 -14.96 18.89 -7.03
CA ILE A 72 -15.68 19.68 -6.03
C ILE A 72 -16.39 20.89 -6.66
N LYS A 73 -15.75 21.61 -7.59
CA LYS A 73 -16.39 22.70 -8.36
C LYS A 73 -17.60 22.23 -9.19
N THR A 74 -17.54 21.02 -9.70
CA THR A 74 -18.65 20.41 -10.43
C THR A 74 -19.83 20.09 -9.49
N LEU A 75 -19.52 19.63 -8.27
CA LEU A 75 -20.50 19.32 -7.22
C LEU A 75 -21.02 20.57 -6.47
N GLU A 76 -20.39 21.73 -6.65
CA GLU A 76 -20.70 22.98 -5.92
C GLU A 76 -22.21 23.30 -5.83
N PRO A 77 -23.01 23.27 -6.93
CA PRO A 77 -24.44 23.60 -6.85
C PRO A 77 -25.24 22.68 -5.92
N PHE A 78 -24.79 21.43 -5.81
CA PHE A 78 -25.39 20.44 -4.94
C PHE A 78 -24.92 20.64 -3.49
N LEU A 79 -23.62 20.89 -3.28
CA LEU A 79 -23.03 21.06 -1.95
C LEU A 79 -23.50 22.33 -1.22
N ILE A 80 -23.91 23.37 -1.95
CA ILE A 80 -24.46 24.61 -1.36
C ILE A 80 -25.97 24.54 -1.10
N ASN A 81 -26.65 23.47 -1.54
CA ASN A 81 -28.09 23.37 -1.36
C ASN A 81 -28.42 23.25 0.15
N PRO A 82 -29.28 24.12 0.73
CA PRO A 82 -29.60 24.05 2.16
C PRO A 82 -30.10 22.67 2.60
N LYS A 83 -30.89 22.01 1.73
CA LYS A 83 -31.42 20.67 2.01
C LYS A 83 -30.31 19.62 2.09
N PHE A 84 -29.21 19.79 1.36
CA PHE A 84 -28.06 18.90 1.47
C PHE A 84 -27.50 18.92 2.89
N SER A 85 -27.24 20.11 3.44
CA SER A 85 -26.71 20.28 4.81
C SER A 85 -27.63 19.70 5.89
N GLU A 86 -28.95 19.73 5.68
CA GLU A 86 -29.93 19.17 6.64
C GLU A 86 -29.88 17.64 6.73
N ILE A 87 -29.59 16.96 5.61
CA ILE A 87 -29.66 15.49 5.51
C ILE A 87 -28.28 14.83 5.37
N PHE A 88 -27.21 15.62 5.33
CA PHE A 88 -25.86 15.15 5.09
C PHE A 88 -25.36 14.30 6.26
N THR A 89 -25.01 13.06 5.93
CA THR A 89 -24.07 12.23 6.68
C THR A 89 -23.19 11.52 5.66
N PRO A 90 -21.97 11.09 6.02
CA PRO A 90 -21.10 10.37 5.10
C PRO A 90 -21.79 9.16 4.45
N ASP A 91 -22.45 8.34 5.27
CA ASP A 91 -23.20 7.17 4.79
C ASP A 91 -24.32 7.56 3.81
N VAL A 92 -25.19 8.53 4.17
CA VAL A 92 -26.31 8.97 3.31
C VAL A 92 -25.81 9.54 2.00
N PHE A 93 -24.73 10.32 2.03
CA PHE A 93 -24.11 10.88 0.84
C PHE A 93 -23.61 9.78 -0.09
N CYS A 94 -22.85 8.80 0.42
CA CYS A 94 -22.26 7.74 -0.38
C CYS A 94 -23.30 6.79 -1.00
N TYR A 95 -24.40 6.49 -0.31
CA TYR A 95 -25.56 5.81 -0.92
C TYR A 95 -26.36 6.72 -1.86
N GLY A 96 -26.34 8.04 -1.62
CA GLY A 96 -27.03 9.04 -2.42
C GLY A 96 -26.41 9.25 -3.81
N ILE A 97 -25.10 9.06 -3.93
CA ILE A 97 -24.35 9.12 -5.20
C ILE A 97 -24.11 7.74 -5.83
N ASP A 98 -24.68 6.67 -5.25
CA ASP A 98 -24.56 5.29 -5.71
C ASP A 98 -23.14 4.69 -5.71
N VAL A 99 -22.22 5.26 -4.92
CA VAL A 99 -20.92 4.61 -4.63
C VAL A 99 -21.10 3.46 -3.64
N CYS A 100 -21.94 3.66 -2.62
CA CYS A 100 -22.50 2.57 -1.84
C CYS A 100 -23.84 2.15 -2.46
N TYR A 101 -24.08 0.85 -2.60
CA TYR A 101 -25.35 0.31 -3.10
C TYR A 101 -25.80 -0.85 -2.24
N LEU A 102 -27.04 -1.32 -2.42
CA LEU A 102 -27.61 -2.38 -1.60
C LEU A 102 -27.69 -3.67 -2.40
N ASP A 103 -26.89 -4.65 -2.01
CA ASP A 103 -26.86 -5.97 -2.61
C ASP A 103 -28.12 -6.78 -2.26
N ARG A 104 -28.45 -7.74 -3.12
CA ARG A 104 -29.61 -8.61 -2.91
C ARG A 104 -29.45 -9.36 -1.59
N GLY A 105 -30.40 -9.16 -0.67
CA GLY A 105 -30.44 -9.82 0.62
C GLY A 105 -29.62 -9.14 1.73
N GLN A 106 -28.99 -7.99 1.45
CA GLN A 106 -28.14 -7.27 2.41
C GLN A 106 -28.88 -6.08 3.05
N GLY A 107 -28.48 -5.69 4.26
CA GLY A 107 -28.94 -4.49 4.95
C GLY A 107 -28.11 -3.26 4.58
N TYR A 108 -28.46 -2.06 5.04
CA TYR A 108 -27.57 -0.89 4.91
C TYR A 108 -26.38 -1.01 5.87
N CYS A 109 -25.19 -0.73 5.36
CA CYS A 109 -23.96 -0.57 6.15
C CYS A 109 -23.83 0.86 6.66
N HIS A 110 -23.33 1.04 7.88
CA HIS A 110 -23.24 2.33 8.55
C HIS A 110 -21.93 2.46 9.32
N LEU A 111 -21.09 3.44 8.96
CA LEU A 111 -19.90 3.77 9.74
C LEU A 111 -20.20 4.85 10.78
N PHE A 112 -21.11 5.78 10.47
CA PHE A 112 -21.45 6.90 11.35
C PHE A 112 -22.76 6.66 12.08
N SER A 113 -22.86 7.17 13.31
CA SER A 113 -24.07 7.02 14.13
C SER A 113 -25.29 7.61 13.43
N LYS A 114 -26.36 6.82 13.32
CA LYS A 114 -27.60 7.20 12.64
C LYS A 114 -28.24 8.42 13.30
N PRO A 115 -28.34 9.59 12.65
CA PRO A 115 -29.17 10.67 13.16
C PRO A 115 -30.62 10.55 12.68
N VAL A 116 -30.94 9.60 11.80
CA VAL A 116 -32.20 9.64 11.04
C VAL A 116 -33.12 8.48 11.37
N THR A 117 -34.33 8.82 11.82
CA THR A 117 -35.43 7.90 12.12
C THR A 117 -35.91 7.11 10.88
N ASN A 118 -35.45 7.45 9.67
CA ASN A 118 -35.69 6.67 8.45
C ASN A 118 -34.59 6.84 7.38
N PHE A 119 -33.46 6.14 7.55
CA PHE A 119 -32.29 6.20 6.65
C PHE A 119 -32.63 5.99 5.16
N ARG A 120 -33.51 5.02 4.86
CA ARG A 120 -33.91 4.71 3.49
C ARG A 120 -34.56 5.90 2.80
N ASN A 121 -35.46 6.58 3.49
CA ASN A 121 -36.12 7.77 2.95
C ASN A 121 -35.10 8.89 2.73
N THR A 122 -34.18 9.09 3.67
CA THR A 122 -33.11 10.11 3.55
C THR A 122 -32.20 9.85 2.37
N VAL A 123 -31.79 8.59 2.14
CA VAL A 123 -31.03 8.21 0.94
C VAL A 123 -31.82 8.52 -0.33
N GLN A 124 -33.12 8.22 -0.38
CA GLN A 124 -33.94 8.57 -1.54
C GLN A 124 -34.08 10.08 -1.75
N GLU A 125 -34.15 10.86 -0.67
CA GLU A 125 -34.13 12.31 -0.76
C GLU A 125 -32.79 12.85 -1.26
N MET A 126 -31.68 12.27 -0.79
CA MET A 126 -30.35 12.60 -1.29
C MET A 126 -30.21 12.30 -2.78
N LYS A 127 -30.66 11.11 -3.23
CA LYS A 127 -30.68 10.75 -4.66
C LYS A 127 -31.47 11.74 -5.51
N LYS A 128 -32.64 12.19 -5.01
CA LYS A 128 -33.45 13.20 -5.69
C LYS A 128 -32.70 14.52 -5.81
N LEU A 129 -32.04 14.99 -4.73
CA LEU A 129 -31.25 16.22 -4.74
C LEU A 129 -30.10 16.15 -5.76
N VAL A 130 -29.33 15.07 -5.72
CA VAL A 130 -28.23 14.82 -6.68
C VAL A 130 -28.77 14.87 -8.12
N TRP A 131 -29.86 14.17 -8.38
CA TRP A 131 -30.50 14.10 -9.71
C TRP A 131 -31.02 15.45 -10.22
N THR A 132 -31.68 16.24 -9.36
CA THR A 132 -32.20 17.57 -9.75
C THR A 132 -31.09 18.56 -10.05
N SER A 133 -29.99 18.50 -9.32
CA SER A 133 -28.84 19.40 -9.48
C SER A 133 -28.01 19.07 -10.72
N SER A 134 -27.83 17.79 -11.05
CA SER A 134 -27.16 17.35 -12.28
C SER A 134 -27.88 17.81 -13.56
N HIS A 135 -29.21 17.94 -13.50
CA HIS A 135 -30.02 18.35 -14.64
C HIS A 135 -29.95 19.87 -14.92
N MET A 136 -29.60 20.69 -13.91
CA MET A 136 -29.71 22.16 -13.97
C MET A 136 -28.52 22.89 -14.62
N ARG A 137 -27.31 22.30 -14.71
CA ARG A 137 -26.16 23.01 -15.32
C ARG A 137 -25.87 22.67 -16.78
N ASN A 138 -26.13 21.46 -17.29
CA ASN A 138 -25.64 21.07 -18.62
C ASN A 138 -26.56 20.15 -19.46
N GLY A 139 -27.80 19.88 -19.05
CA GLY A 139 -28.61 18.88 -19.77
C GLY A 139 -28.04 17.46 -19.73
N LEU A 140 -27.11 17.21 -18.78
CA LEU A 140 -26.52 15.90 -18.51
C LEU A 140 -27.64 14.93 -18.17
N LYS A 141 -27.86 13.95 -19.04
CA LYS A 141 -28.86 12.90 -18.77
C LYS A 141 -28.41 12.11 -17.53
N LYS A 142 -29.34 11.51 -16.78
CA LYS A 142 -29.04 10.63 -15.62
C LYS A 142 -27.91 9.63 -15.91
N ASN A 143 -27.86 9.14 -17.15
CA ASN A 143 -26.84 8.21 -17.62
C ASN A 143 -25.46 8.86 -17.76
N GLU A 144 -25.35 10.15 -18.06
CA GLU A 144 -24.09 10.88 -18.19
C GLU A 144 -23.52 11.32 -16.85
N PHE A 145 -24.34 11.70 -15.85
CA PHE A 145 -23.83 11.97 -14.50
C PHE A 145 -23.41 10.67 -13.77
N HIS A 146 -24.20 9.59 -13.92
CA HIS A 146 -23.75 8.27 -13.53
C HIS A 146 -22.54 7.81 -14.34
N GLN A 147 -22.46 8.09 -15.65
CA GLN A 147 -21.25 7.82 -16.44
C GLN A 147 -20.08 8.73 -16.07
N HIS A 148 -20.30 9.94 -15.52
CA HIS A 148 -19.21 10.82 -15.09
C HIS A 148 -18.68 10.42 -13.72
N LEU A 149 -19.56 9.95 -12.83
CA LEU A 149 -19.17 9.28 -11.58
C LEU A 149 -18.64 7.85 -11.81
N GLN A 150 -19.13 7.13 -12.83
CA GLN A 150 -18.51 5.89 -13.36
C GLN A 150 -17.33 6.17 -14.30
N GLN A 151 -17.03 7.44 -14.60
CA GLN A 151 -15.73 7.83 -15.15
C GLN A 151 -14.79 8.23 -14.01
N LEU A 152 -15.24 8.24 -12.75
CA LEU A 152 -14.37 8.03 -11.60
C LEU A 152 -14.10 6.53 -11.38
N ASP A 153 -14.95 5.65 -11.91
CA ASP A 153 -14.67 4.23 -12.22
C ASP A 153 -13.80 4.12 -13.50
N PHE A 154 -12.85 5.05 -13.61
CA PHE A 154 -11.82 5.04 -14.61
C PHE A 154 -10.82 3.97 -14.21
N ASP A 155 -10.86 2.83 -14.91
CA ASP A 155 -9.76 1.88 -14.84
C ASP A 155 -8.49 2.60 -15.32
N VAL A 156 -7.71 3.07 -14.36
CA VAL A 156 -6.43 3.75 -14.58
C VAL A 156 -5.49 2.85 -15.38
N CYS A 157 -5.62 1.53 -15.29
CA CYS A 157 -4.85 0.54 -16.05
C CYS A 157 -5.27 0.40 -17.52
N SER A 158 -6.37 1.04 -17.93
CA SER A 158 -6.78 1.11 -19.33
C SER A 158 -5.97 2.15 -20.14
N LEU A 159 -5.21 3.04 -19.47
CA LEU A 159 -4.34 3.99 -20.16
C LEU A 159 -3.05 3.33 -20.65
N PRO A 160 -2.64 3.51 -21.92
CA PRO A 160 -1.50 2.80 -22.51
C PRO A 160 -0.18 2.89 -21.73
N ALA A 161 0.13 4.03 -21.10
CA ALA A 161 1.36 4.23 -20.32
C ALA A 161 1.26 3.75 -18.85
N ILE A 162 0.04 3.50 -18.37
CA ILE A 162 -0.21 3.07 -16.99
C ILE A 162 -0.50 1.57 -16.94
N HIS A 163 -1.04 1.02 -18.03
CA HIS A 163 -1.19 -0.40 -18.24
C HIS A 163 0.09 -1.18 -17.94
N GLU A 164 1.23 -0.72 -18.47
CA GLU A 164 2.54 -1.33 -18.21
C GLU A 164 2.94 -1.27 -16.73
N LEU A 165 2.61 -0.18 -16.04
CA LEU A 165 2.84 -0.04 -14.59
C LEU A 165 1.91 -0.95 -13.80
N CYS A 166 0.65 -1.09 -14.20
CA CYS A 166 -0.32 -1.99 -13.58
C CYS A 166 0.08 -3.45 -13.76
N GLU A 167 0.54 -3.85 -14.95
CA GLU A 167 1.09 -5.19 -15.13
C GLU A 167 2.32 -5.43 -14.24
N MET A 168 3.20 -4.43 -14.14
CA MET A 168 4.38 -4.50 -13.28
C MET A 168 3.98 -4.65 -11.80
N PHE A 169 2.99 -3.89 -11.30
CA PHE A 169 2.49 -4.02 -9.93
C PHE A 169 1.73 -5.33 -9.71
N ASN A 170 0.88 -5.76 -10.65
CA ASN A 170 0.18 -7.05 -10.56
C ASN A 170 1.16 -8.22 -10.50
N ARG A 171 2.26 -8.16 -11.26
CA ARG A 171 3.33 -9.15 -11.15
C ARG A 171 4.07 -9.02 -9.82
N SER A 172 4.43 -7.80 -9.42
CA SER A 172 5.20 -7.57 -8.20
C SER A 172 4.43 -8.03 -6.94
N TRP A 173 3.19 -7.58 -6.78
CA TRP A 173 2.32 -7.92 -5.66
C TRP A 173 1.75 -9.33 -5.77
N GLY A 174 1.45 -9.80 -6.99
CA GLY A 174 0.92 -11.13 -7.26
C GLY A 174 1.95 -12.24 -7.00
N LEU A 175 3.17 -12.07 -7.53
CA LEU A 175 4.23 -13.09 -7.57
C LEU A 175 5.36 -12.85 -6.56
N ILE A 176 5.31 -11.76 -5.77
CA ILE A 176 6.33 -11.39 -4.78
C ILE A 176 7.71 -11.24 -5.46
N GLN A 177 7.68 -10.57 -6.62
CA GLN A 177 8.84 -10.30 -7.48
C GLN A 177 9.19 -8.81 -7.47
N PRO A 178 10.47 -8.43 -7.44
CA PRO A 178 10.84 -7.04 -7.60
C PRO A 178 10.35 -6.48 -8.93
N ALA A 179 9.82 -5.26 -8.90
CA ALA A 179 9.44 -4.55 -10.11
C ALA A 179 10.66 -4.19 -11.00
N PHE A 180 11.84 -4.07 -10.39
CA PHE A 180 13.10 -3.77 -11.05
C PHE A 180 14.16 -4.80 -10.64
N ASP A 181 14.53 -5.67 -11.57
CA ASP A 181 15.49 -6.77 -11.41
C ASP A 181 15.97 -7.15 -12.83
N VAL A 182 17.17 -6.71 -13.21
CA VAL A 182 17.67 -6.83 -14.59
C VAL A 182 18.28 -8.21 -14.89
N ASP A 183 18.97 -8.83 -13.94
CA ASP A 183 19.60 -10.15 -14.12
C ASP A 183 18.75 -11.34 -13.63
N ARG A 184 17.60 -11.05 -13.00
CA ARG A 184 16.56 -12.00 -12.59
C ARG A 184 16.99 -12.91 -11.45
N ASP A 185 17.76 -12.39 -10.52
CA ASP A 185 18.18 -13.11 -9.31
C ASP A 185 17.24 -12.92 -8.11
N TRP A 186 16.13 -12.18 -8.31
CA TRP A 186 15.09 -11.81 -7.34
C TRP A 186 15.47 -10.71 -6.34
N PHE A 187 16.66 -10.15 -6.43
CA PHE A 187 17.07 -9.00 -5.66
C PHE A 187 16.96 -7.74 -6.54
N SER A 188 17.18 -6.58 -5.94
CA SER A 188 16.98 -5.30 -6.61
C SER A 188 17.90 -4.25 -6.05
N VAL A 189 18.09 -3.17 -6.82
CA VAL A 189 18.73 -1.94 -6.36
C VAL A 189 17.73 -0.87 -5.88
N VAL A 190 16.42 -1.06 -6.09
CA VAL A 190 15.35 -0.09 -5.78
C VAL A 190 14.67 -0.42 -4.45
N GLY A 191 14.32 0.57 -3.64
CA GLY A 191 13.65 0.39 -2.33
C GLY A 191 12.25 -0.25 -2.42
N PRO A 192 11.25 0.49 -2.94
CA PRO A 192 9.86 0.05 -2.97
C PRO A 192 9.57 -1.07 -4.00
N ALA A 193 8.31 -1.50 -4.08
CA ALA A 193 7.80 -2.44 -5.09
C ALA A 193 8.56 -3.78 -5.11
N ARG A 194 8.54 -4.45 -3.94
CA ARG A 194 9.19 -5.75 -3.70
C ARG A 194 10.71 -5.78 -3.87
N GLY A 195 11.36 -4.61 -3.92
CA GLY A 195 12.82 -4.46 -3.97
C GLY A 195 13.50 -4.54 -2.61
N THR A 196 14.44 -3.63 -2.34
CA THR A 196 15.36 -3.69 -1.19
C THR A 196 14.71 -3.51 0.17
N PHE A 197 13.48 -2.98 0.24
CA PHE A 197 12.75 -3.00 1.50
C PHE A 197 12.30 -4.42 1.90
N TRP A 198 12.21 -5.32 0.93
CA TRP A 198 11.71 -6.68 1.09
C TRP A 198 12.84 -7.70 1.15
N ARG A 199 13.90 -7.50 0.35
CA ARG A 199 15.08 -8.38 0.32
C ARG A 199 16.37 -7.58 0.41
N GLY A 200 17.47 -8.23 0.70
CA GLY A 200 18.79 -7.61 0.64
C GLY A 200 19.01 -6.79 -0.63
N ARG A 201 19.66 -5.63 -0.51
CA ARG A 201 20.02 -4.86 -1.71
C ARG A 201 21.05 -5.60 -2.54
N ASP A 202 20.73 -5.77 -3.82
CA ASP A 202 21.66 -6.26 -4.81
C ASP A 202 22.82 -5.27 -4.99
N CYS A 203 24.03 -5.80 -4.99
CA CYS A 203 25.26 -5.07 -5.21
C CYS A 203 25.60 -4.96 -6.71
N CYS A 204 25.04 -5.81 -7.58
CA CYS A 204 25.39 -5.90 -8.99
C CYS A 204 24.24 -6.47 -9.88
N ASP A 205 23.19 -5.65 -10.14
CA ASP A 205 21.95 -5.96 -10.90
C ASP A 205 22.13 -6.38 -12.38
N TRP A 206 23.35 -6.62 -12.83
CA TRP A 206 23.63 -7.15 -14.17
C TRP A 206 24.37 -8.51 -14.13
N ASP A 207 24.55 -9.08 -12.94
CA ASP A 207 25.23 -10.35 -12.71
C ASP A 207 24.42 -11.24 -11.76
N PHE A 208 23.68 -12.17 -12.34
CA PHE A 208 22.91 -13.22 -11.64
C PHE A 208 23.74 -14.01 -10.62
N GLY A 209 25.07 -13.97 -10.70
CA GLY A 209 25.98 -14.60 -9.75
C GLY A 209 26.29 -13.78 -8.49
N SER A 210 25.73 -12.57 -8.33
CA SER A 210 26.14 -11.60 -7.31
C SER A 210 24.97 -11.10 -6.47
N TYR A 211 24.57 -11.84 -5.43
CA TYR A 211 23.40 -11.50 -4.61
C TYR A 211 23.53 -11.84 -3.12
N PRO A 212 22.73 -11.18 -2.25
CA PRO A 212 22.72 -11.43 -0.81
C PRO A 212 22.59 -12.91 -0.41
N GLY A 213 23.58 -13.38 0.36
CA GLY A 213 23.57 -14.70 0.99
C GLY A 213 24.08 -15.86 0.15
N ARG A 214 24.63 -15.58 -1.03
CA ARG A 214 25.47 -16.51 -1.77
C ARG A 214 26.72 -16.90 -0.96
N GLN A 215 27.27 -18.09 -1.21
CA GLN A 215 28.62 -18.43 -0.79
C GLN A 215 29.64 -17.57 -1.57
N PRO A 216 30.69 -17.07 -0.92
CA PRO A 216 31.67 -16.24 -1.61
C PRO A 216 32.40 -17.00 -2.72
N PHE A 217 32.59 -16.36 -3.86
CA PHE A 217 33.28 -16.94 -5.00
C PHE A 217 34.79 -16.68 -4.87
N ASN A 218 35.56 -17.74 -4.65
CA ASN A 218 37.01 -17.66 -4.39
C ASN A 218 37.38 -16.68 -3.27
N GLY A 219 36.57 -16.60 -2.20
CA GLY A 219 36.78 -15.68 -1.08
C GLY A 219 36.54 -14.21 -1.43
N ASP A 220 35.80 -13.93 -2.51
CA ASP A 220 35.43 -12.58 -2.97
C ASP A 220 36.65 -11.69 -3.25
N VAL A 221 37.71 -12.27 -3.81
CA VAL A 221 38.97 -11.55 -4.08
C VAL A 221 38.80 -10.41 -5.09
N THR A 222 37.98 -10.60 -6.12
CA THR A 222 37.84 -9.68 -7.26
C THR A 222 36.62 -8.77 -7.17
N ALA A 223 35.56 -9.23 -6.51
CA ALA A 223 34.31 -8.53 -6.32
C ALA A 223 33.58 -9.14 -5.11
N ASP A 224 32.63 -8.40 -4.56
CA ASP A 224 31.70 -8.86 -3.53
C ASP A 224 30.54 -9.61 -4.20
N TYR A 225 30.56 -10.95 -4.16
CA TYR A 225 29.57 -11.79 -4.84
C TYR A 225 28.38 -12.15 -3.93
N ASN A 226 28.46 -11.83 -2.64
CA ASN A 226 27.40 -12.12 -1.68
C ASN A 226 26.78 -10.86 -1.04
N CYS A 227 27.20 -9.69 -1.53
CA CYS A 227 26.72 -8.35 -1.18
C CYS A 227 26.81 -7.99 0.32
N ASN A 228 27.69 -8.65 1.09
CA ASN A 228 27.85 -8.36 2.51
C ASN A 228 28.81 -7.20 2.81
N GLY A 229 29.49 -6.68 1.78
CA GLY A 229 30.45 -5.58 1.85
C GLY A 229 31.89 -5.98 2.18
N ILE A 230 32.20 -7.28 2.24
CA ILE A 230 33.52 -7.82 2.56
C ILE A 230 34.07 -8.51 1.31
N TRP A 231 35.16 -7.97 0.76
CA TRP A 231 35.78 -8.48 -0.45
C TRP A 231 37.24 -8.00 -0.54
N GLY A 232 37.99 -8.53 -1.50
CA GLY A 232 39.42 -8.26 -1.67
C GLY A 232 40.30 -9.12 -0.79
N PHE A 233 41.56 -8.71 -0.61
CA PHE A 233 42.55 -9.47 0.16
C PHE A 233 43.33 -8.60 1.13
N ASN A 234 43.83 -9.24 2.17
CA ASN A 234 44.75 -8.62 3.11
C ASN A 234 46.13 -8.49 2.45
N PRO A 235 46.66 -7.26 2.24
CA PRO A 235 47.90 -7.05 1.49
C PRO A 235 49.14 -7.59 2.22
N VAL A 236 49.06 -7.86 3.52
CA VAL A 236 50.17 -8.39 4.32
C VAL A 236 50.28 -9.90 4.20
N THR A 237 49.15 -10.61 4.18
CA THR A 237 49.09 -12.08 4.21
C THR A 237 48.76 -12.68 2.85
N GLY A 238 48.23 -11.89 1.92
CA GLY A 238 47.71 -12.35 0.62
C GLY A 238 46.42 -13.17 0.72
N THR A 239 45.81 -13.28 1.91
CA THR A 239 44.60 -14.07 2.12
C THR A 239 43.34 -13.21 1.91
N PRO A 240 42.26 -13.74 1.30
CA PRO A 240 41.02 -13.00 1.11
C PRO A 240 40.40 -12.54 2.43
N TRP A 241 39.78 -11.35 2.45
CA TRP A 241 39.14 -10.84 3.68
C TRP A 241 37.98 -11.71 4.14
N GLU A 242 37.20 -12.24 3.20
CA GLU A 242 36.07 -13.12 3.48
C GLU A 242 36.51 -14.43 4.15
N ASP A 243 37.66 -14.96 3.73
CA ASP A 243 38.27 -16.15 4.34
C ASP A 243 38.69 -15.89 5.79
N ILE A 244 39.30 -14.73 6.06
CA ILE A 244 39.77 -14.35 7.40
C ILE A 244 38.58 -14.07 8.34
N LEU A 245 37.55 -13.40 7.84
CA LEU A 245 36.49 -12.81 8.67
C LEU A 245 35.24 -13.69 8.78
N CYS A 246 34.97 -14.56 7.80
CA CYS A 246 33.68 -15.23 7.67
C CYS A 246 33.75 -16.76 7.56
N LYS A 247 34.81 -17.35 7.01
CA LYS A 247 34.88 -18.78 6.68
C LYS A 247 34.62 -19.73 7.87
N ASP A 248 35.19 -19.42 9.03
CA ASP A 248 35.05 -20.24 10.24
C ASP A 248 33.82 -19.85 11.08
N PHE A 249 33.03 -18.88 10.63
CA PHE A 249 31.82 -18.42 11.30
C PHE A 249 30.57 -18.84 10.52
N ASP A 250 29.62 -19.41 11.23
CA ASP A 250 28.37 -19.92 10.66
C ASP A 250 27.45 -18.75 10.25
N SER A 251 27.71 -18.20 9.07
CA SER A 251 26.91 -17.14 8.43
C SER A 251 25.64 -17.75 7.84
N ARG A 252 24.52 -17.05 8.04
CA ARG A 252 23.20 -17.48 7.61
C ARG A 252 22.26 -16.31 7.39
N GLY A 253 21.37 -16.47 6.42
CA GLY A 253 20.32 -15.52 6.14
C GLY A 253 19.12 -15.69 7.04
N ILE A 254 18.17 -14.76 6.92
CA ILE A 254 16.83 -14.88 7.49
C ILE A 254 15.79 -14.76 6.39
N ILE A 255 14.88 -15.73 6.33
CA ILE A 255 13.75 -15.69 5.40
C ILE A 255 12.47 -15.78 6.21
N TYR A 256 11.59 -14.81 6.00
CA TYR A 256 10.32 -14.73 6.68
C TYR A 256 9.18 -14.85 5.67
N VAL A 257 8.36 -15.89 5.79
CA VAL A 257 7.11 -16.07 5.04
C VAL A 257 5.96 -15.78 5.99
N GLY A 258 5.09 -14.85 5.64
CA GLY A 258 3.94 -14.54 6.48
C GLY A 258 2.88 -13.64 5.86
N ASP A 259 2.08 -13.04 6.73
CA ASP A 259 0.95 -12.20 6.39
C ASP A 259 1.24 -10.70 6.60
N SER A 260 0.20 -9.88 6.69
CA SER A 260 0.28 -8.44 6.95
C SER A 260 1.07 -8.08 8.22
N VAL A 261 1.08 -8.95 9.24
CA VAL A 261 1.87 -8.74 10.46
C VAL A 261 3.37 -8.88 10.14
N GLY A 262 3.72 -9.87 9.33
CA GLY A 262 5.10 -10.10 8.87
C GLY A 262 5.64 -9.02 7.96
N ALA A 263 4.77 -8.49 7.09
CA ALA A 263 5.08 -7.37 6.19
C ALA A 263 5.14 -6.02 6.94
N HIS A 264 4.63 -5.99 8.17
CA HIS A 264 4.43 -4.77 8.94
C HIS A 264 3.49 -3.78 8.23
N PHE A 265 2.30 -4.25 7.89
CA PHE A 265 1.22 -3.39 7.39
C PHE A 265 0.96 -2.25 8.36
N HIS A 266 0.96 -1.02 7.84
CA HIS A 266 0.69 0.17 8.62
C HIS A 266 0.05 1.24 7.75
N PHE A 267 -1.19 1.59 8.11
CA PHE A 267 -1.89 2.72 7.54
C PHE A 267 -1.63 3.98 8.40
N PRO A 268 -1.03 5.06 7.86
CA PRO A 268 -0.71 6.25 8.63
C PRO A 268 -1.96 6.93 9.21
N GLU A 269 -2.00 7.10 10.53
CA GLU A 269 -3.09 7.83 11.21
C GLU A 269 -3.27 9.24 10.63
N SER A 270 -2.15 9.89 10.30
CA SER A 270 -2.13 11.24 9.73
C SER A 270 -2.88 11.37 8.40
N TRP A 271 -3.17 10.27 7.70
CA TRP A 271 -3.92 10.30 6.45
C TRP A 271 -5.44 10.28 6.64
N ILE A 272 -5.92 9.92 7.83
CA ILE A 272 -7.36 9.83 8.15
C ILE A 272 -7.78 10.71 9.33
N ASN A 273 -6.84 11.20 10.12
CA ASN A 273 -7.12 12.10 11.23
C ASN A 273 -7.17 13.57 10.74
N PRO A 274 -8.34 14.24 10.76
CA PRO A 274 -8.49 15.62 10.29
C PRO A 274 -7.63 16.66 11.01
N LEU A 275 -7.13 16.35 12.21
CA LEU A 275 -6.23 17.22 12.97
C LEU A 275 -4.77 17.10 12.54
N LEU A 276 -4.41 16.02 11.85
CA LEU A 276 -3.03 15.68 11.48
C LEU A 276 -2.79 15.72 9.96
N ILE A 277 -3.85 15.62 9.16
CA ILE A 277 -3.75 15.62 7.70
C ILE A 277 -3.22 16.96 7.19
N SER A 278 -2.17 16.91 6.38
CA SER A 278 -1.49 18.08 5.84
C SER A 278 -0.71 17.73 4.57
N LYS A 279 -0.20 18.74 3.86
CA LYS A 279 0.69 18.52 2.71
C LYS A 279 1.95 17.74 3.11
N GLU A 280 2.48 18.04 4.29
CA GLU A 280 3.66 17.39 4.86
C GLU A 280 3.38 15.93 5.20
N THR A 281 2.20 15.58 5.71
CA THR A 281 1.89 14.18 6.00
C THR A 281 1.55 13.37 4.76
N LEU A 282 1.20 14.02 3.64
CA LEU A 282 0.94 13.35 2.37
C LEU A 282 2.11 13.41 1.38
N HIS A 283 3.26 14.01 1.71
CA HIS A 283 4.33 14.23 0.73
C HIS A 283 4.98 12.94 0.20
N ASN A 284 5.17 11.93 1.05
CA ASN A 284 5.77 10.64 0.69
C ASN A 284 4.70 9.52 0.61
N TYR A 285 3.53 9.84 0.06
CA TYR A 285 2.47 8.85 -0.13
C TYR A 285 2.88 7.69 -1.05
N THR A 286 3.82 7.92 -1.97
CA THR A 286 4.12 6.97 -3.04
C THR A 286 4.80 5.71 -2.53
N GLU A 287 5.77 5.85 -1.63
CA GLU A 287 6.54 4.71 -1.13
C GLU A 287 5.67 3.69 -0.37
N PRO A 288 4.83 4.09 0.61
CA PRO A 288 3.92 3.16 1.28
C PRO A 288 2.99 2.47 0.28
N LEU A 289 2.47 3.21 -0.69
CA LEU A 289 1.56 2.69 -1.71
C LEU A 289 2.25 1.67 -2.64
N MET A 290 3.49 1.94 -3.07
CA MET A 290 4.29 0.99 -3.85
C MET A 290 4.68 -0.26 -3.05
N ASN A 291 4.64 -0.20 -1.73
CA ASN A 291 4.86 -1.32 -0.82
C ASN A 291 3.56 -1.92 -0.29
N GLU A 292 2.39 -1.70 -0.92
CA GLU A 292 1.13 -2.32 -0.46
C GLU A 292 0.73 -1.89 0.96
N LEU A 293 1.15 -0.69 1.39
CA LEU A 293 1.05 -0.15 2.76
C LEU A 293 1.85 -0.95 3.82
N ASP A 294 2.77 -1.79 3.36
CA ASP A 294 3.68 -2.54 4.21
C ASP A 294 5.01 -1.82 4.42
N TRP A 295 5.61 -2.03 5.59
CA TRP A 295 6.86 -1.42 6.00
C TRP A 295 7.89 -2.48 6.42
N PRO A 296 8.24 -3.44 5.53
CA PRO A 296 9.07 -4.60 5.87
C PRO A 296 10.50 -4.21 6.31
N HIS A 297 10.98 -3.05 5.86
CA HIS A 297 12.25 -2.46 6.26
C HIS A 297 12.27 -1.90 7.69
N LEU A 298 11.10 -1.77 8.32
CA LEU A 298 10.91 -1.41 9.74
C LEU A 298 10.37 -2.60 10.57
N GLY A 299 9.96 -3.69 9.92
CA GLY A 299 9.29 -4.83 10.54
C GLY A 299 10.18 -5.66 11.48
N PHE A 300 9.54 -6.45 12.35
CA PHE A 300 10.24 -7.20 13.41
C PHE A 300 11.16 -8.31 12.88
N ALA A 301 10.86 -8.91 11.72
CA ALA A 301 11.64 -10.02 11.19
C ALA A 301 12.86 -9.51 10.41
N THR A 302 12.62 -8.65 9.42
CA THR A 302 13.61 -8.26 8.40
C THR A 302 13.98 -6.78 8.43
N GLY A 303 13.41 -5.98 9.33
CA GLY A 303 13.66 -4.54 9.37
C GLY A 303 15.14 -4.23 9.54
N PHE A 304 15.65 -3.20 8.86
CA PHE A 304 17.09 -2.94 8.79
C PHE A 304 17.48 -1.48 8.93
N MET A 305 16.51 -0.58 8.95
CA MET A 305 16.72 0.86 9.07
C MET A 305 15.66 1.47 9.98
N ASN A 306 15.94 2.63 10.57
CA ASN A 306 14.91 3.40 11.27
C ASN A 306 14.05 4.18 10.27
N THR A 307 12.84 4.53 10.69
CA THR A 307 11.95 5.38 9.89
C THR A 307 12.61 6.71 9.55
N THR A 308 12.53 7.10 8.28
CA THR A 308 12.82 8.47 7.81
C THR A 308 11.56 9.34 7.77
N GLU A 309 10.41 8.74 8.08
CA GLU A 309 9.07 9.33 7.98
C GLU A 309 8.35 9.32 9.34
N PRO A 310 8.84 10.08 10.34
CA PRO A 310 8.30 10.04 11.70
C PRO A 310 6.86 10.57 11.82
N LEU A 311 6.39 11.28 10.79
CA LEU A 311 5.00 11.71 10.68
C LEU A 311 4.06 10.57 10.26
N LEU A 312 4.57 9.59 9.51
CA LEU A 312 3.79 8.46 8.99
C LEU A 312 3.82 7.28 9.94
N ILE A 313 5.01 6.95 10.43
CA ILE A 313 5.23 5.78 11.29
C ILE A 313 6.31 6.10 12.33
N LYS A 314 6.03 5.71 13.58
CA LYS A 314 6.90 5.99 14.74
C LYS A 314 7.44 4.69 15.29
N GLY A 315 8.66 4.74 15.78
CA GLY A 315 9.31 3.60 16.43
C GLY A 315 10.79 3.52 16.10
N VAL A 316 11.48 2.64 16.81
CA VAL A 316 12.85 2.25 16.50
C VAL A 316 12.82 0.83 15.94
N THR A 317 13.64 0.58 14.94
CA THR A 317 13.71 -0.73 14.32
C THR A 317 14.61 -1.63 15.16
N ASP A 318 14.03 -2.67 15.75
CA ASP A 318 14.76 -3.75 16.40
C ASP A 318 14.24 -5.09 15.87
N SER A 319 15.03 -5.70 14.99
CA SER A 319 14.59 -6.87 14.23
C SER A 319 15.48 -8.10 14.44
N LEU A 320 14.92 -9.27 14.13
CA LEU A 320 15.66 -10.53 14.12
C LEU A 320 16.85 -10.47 13.14
N TYR A 321 16.68 -9.88 11.97
CA TYR A 321 17.77 -9.62 11.02
C TYR A 321 18.89 -8.78 11.65
N LEU A 322 18.59 -7.66 12.31
CA LEU A 322 19.61 -6.82 12.93
C LEU A 322 20.33 -7.55 14.07
N LYS A 323 19.62 -8.38 14.85
CA LYS A 323 20.25 -9.25 15.85
C LYS A 323 21.19 -10.28 15.20
N LEU A 324 20.76 -10.95 14.12
CA LEU A 324 21.59 -11.89 13.35
C LEU A 324 22.84 -11.21 12.79
N ARG A 325 22.69 -10.04 12.16
CA ARG A 325 23.81 -9.24 11.66
C ARG A 325 24.73 -8.73 12.78
N SER A 326 24.18 -8.41 13.95
CA SER A 326 25.00 -7.98 15.10
C SER A 326 25.86 -9.10 15.66
N ARG A 327 25.33 -10.35 15.64
CA ARG A 327 26.03 -11.54 16.10
C ARG A 327 27.10 -11.99 15.12
N ASN A 328 26.82 -11.89 13.81
CA ASN A 328 27.79 -12.16 12.75
C ASN A 328 27.60 -11.13 11.62
N ARG A 329 28.61 -10.28 11.40
CA ARG A 329 28.56 -9.19 10.41
C ARG A 329 28.57 -9.68 8.96
N CYS A 330 29.03 -10.91 8.72
CA CYS A 330 29.00 -11.57 7.41
C CYS A 330 27.56 -11.83 6.90
N ASN A 331 26.55 -11.69 7.77
CA ASN A 331 25.13 -11.79 7.41
C ASN A 331 24.55 -10.46 6.87
N HIS A 332 25.39 -9.47 6.56
CA HIS A 332 24.87 -8.20 6.03
C HIS A 332 24.09 -8.43 4.74
N ARG A 333 22.93 -7.78 4.64
CA ARG A 333 21.92 -7.87 3.57
C ARG A 333 21.23 -9.21 3.40
N ASP A 334 21.62 -10.26 4.10
CA ASP A 334 21.03 -11.60 3.93
C ASP A 334 19.67 -11.73 4.66
N TYR A 335 18.67 -11.01 4.16
CA TYR A 335 17.27 -11.06 4.59
C TYR A 335 16.32 -11.15 3.39
N GLN A 336 15.21 -11.87 3.55
CA GLN A 336 14.10 -11.91 2.60
C GLN A 336 12.76 -11.93 3.36
N ASN A 337 11.88 -10.99 3.04
CA ASN A 337 10.52 -10.93 3.54
C ASN A 337 9.56 -11.27 2.40
N LEU A 338 8.98 -12.46 2.48
CA LEU A 338 8.03 -13.00 1.50
C LEU A 338 6.59 -12.87 2.03
N SER A 339 6.34 -11.86 2.87
CA SER A 339 5.03 -11.65 3.46
C SER A 339 4.08 -10.94 2.51
N LYS A 340 2.77 -11.21 2.65
CA LYS A 340 1.76 -10.53 1.85
C LYS A 340 0.46 -10.30 2.63
N ASN A 341 -0.15 -9.15 2.41
CA ASN A 341 -1.45 -8.83 2.98
C ASN A 341 -2.51 -9.85 2.57
N GLY A 342 -3.25 -10.38 3.55
CA GLY A 342 -4.26 -11.41 3.35
C GLY A 342 -3.73 -12.84 3.17
N ALA A 343 -2.41 -13.08 3.25
CA ALA A 343 -1.84 -14.41 3.12
C ALA A 343 -2.34 -15.37 4.22
N SER A 344 -2.86 -16.53 3.82
CA SER A 344 -3.20 -17.65 4.70
C SER A 344 -2.14 -18.76 4.63
N SER A 345 -2.33 -19.84 5.38
CA SER A 345 -1.45 -21.01 5.28
C SER A 345 -1.44 -21.64 3.88
N TYR A 346 -2.56 -21.56 3.15
CA TYR A 346 -2.67 -22.02 1.77
C TYR A 346 -1.79 -21.18 0.84
N ASP A 347 -1.87 -19.86 0.97
CA ASP A 347 -1.11 -18.92 0.13
C ASP A 347 0.38 -18.96 0.45
N GLY A 348 0.72 -19.08 1.74
CA GLY A 348 2.10 -19.13 2.21
C GLY A 348 2.92 -20.23 1.56
N MET A 349 2.32 -21.38 1.28
CA MET A 349 2.99 -22.47 0.59
C MET A 349 3.38 -22.10 -0.84
N THR A 350 2.53 -21.35 -1.54
CA THR A 350 2.85 -20.81 -2.87
C THR A 350 3.98 -19.78 -2.78
N TYR A 351 4.00 -18.94 -1.74
CA TYR A 351 5.01 -17.89 -1.58
C TYR A 351 6.40 -18.42 -1.23
N VAL A 352 6.48 -19.63 -0.67
CA VAL A 352 7.76 -20.35 -0.51
C VAL A 352 8.44 -20.60 -1.86
N GLU A 353 7.70 -20.68 -2.97
CA GLU A 353 8.29 -20.85 -4.30
C GLU A 353 9.03 -19.60 -4.79
N SER A 354 8.70 -18.41 -4.27
CA SER A 354 9.38 -17.14 -4.58
C SER A 354 10.68 -16.93 -3.77
N LEU A 355 11.09 -17.92 -2.99
CA LEU A 355 12.29 -17.90 -2.17
C LEU A 355 13.55 -17.93 -3.05
N ALA A 356 14.42 -16.93 -2.90
CA ALA A 356 15.69 -16.88 -3.61
C ALA A 356 16.79 -17.57 -2.79
N ARG A 357 16.89 -18.90 -2.89
CA ARG A 357 17.97 -19.66 -2.27
C ARG A 357 18.28 -20.95 -3.00
N ASN A 358 19.54 -21.07 -3.38
CA ASN A 358 20.09 -22.24 -4.03
C ASN A 358 20.80 -23.14 -3.01
N HIS A 359 20.39 -24.41 -2.95
CA HIS A 359 20.92 -25.39 -2.00
C HIS A 359 22.43 -25.66 -2.14
N SER A 360 23.00 -25.46 -3.33
CA SER A 360 24.41 -25.76 -3.61
C SER A 360 25.32 -24.55 -3.54
N THR A 361 24.81 -23.34 -3.80
CA THR A 361 25.64 -22.13 -3.92
C THR A 361 25.45 -21.13 -2.80
N ASP A 362 24.48 -21.31 -1.92
CA ASP A 362 24.12 -20.28 -0.94
C ASP A 362 24.37 -20.73 0.51
N LYS A 363 24.42 -19.75 1.41
CA LYS A 363 24.54 -19.95 2.85
C LYS A 363 23.22 -20.51 3.42
N PRO A 364 23.25 -21.26 4.53
CA PRO A 364 22.03 -21.70 5.20
C PRO A 364 21.16 -20.53 5.66
N ILE A 365 19.92 -20.80 6.05
CA ILE A 365 18.94 -19.78 6.47
C ILE A 365 18.30 -20.13 7.81
N LEU A 366 17.93 -19.09 8.57
CA LEU A 366 16.87 -19.17 9.56
C LEU A 366 15.54 -18.91 8.84
N PHE A 367 14.74 -19.95 8.69
CA PHE A 367 13.42 -19.84 8.06
C PHE A 367 12.33 -19.66 9.12
N LEU A 368 11.49 -18.65 8.93
CA LEU A 368 10.37 -18.33 9.80
C LEU A 368 9.09 -18.36 8.97
N TYR A 369 8.12 -19.15 9.42
CA TYR A 369 6.79 -19.24 8.82
C TYR A 369 5.77 -18.76 9.83
N GLY A 370 5.12 -17.63 9.55
CA GLY A 370 4.19 -16.99 10.49
C GLY A 370 2.96 -16.45 9.78
N MET A 371 1.92 -17.30 9.71
CA MET A 371 0.55 -16.91 9.37
C MET A 371 -0.23 -16.76 10.67
N TYR A 372 -0.54 -15.52 11.04
CA TYR A 372 -1.06 -15.22 12.37
C TYR A 372 -2.58 -15.02 12.40
N GLY A 373 -3.22 -14.74 11.25
CA GLY A 373 -4.63 -14.40 11.24
C GLY A 373 -5.46 -15.06 10.15
N ASN A 374 -5.06 -14.94 8.88
CA ASN A 374 -6.00 -15.10 7.76
C ASN A 374 -6.56 -16.52 7.56
N ASP A 375 -5.98 -17.55 8.18
CA ASP A 375 -6.58 -18.88 8.23
C ASP A 375 -7.93 -18.92 8.96
N VAL A 376 -8.15 -17.99 9.89
CA VAL A 376 -9.40 -17.85 10.66
C VAL A 376 -10.04 -16.48 10.52
N CYS A 377 -9.29 -15.46 10.08
CA CYS A 377 -9.77 -14.13 9.73
C CYS A 377 -10.18 -14.10 8.26
N ASN A 378 -11.30 -14.73 7.92
CA ASN A 378 -11.87 -14.67 6.58
C ASN A 378 -13.08 -13.72 6.54
N SER A 379 -13.42 -13.30 5.33
CA SER A 379 -14.59 -12.48 5.03
C SER A 379 -15.90 -13.28 5.02
N ASP A 380 -15.89 -14.54 5.50
CA ASP A 380 -17.09 -15.36 5.55
C ASP A 380 -17.99 -14.90 6.70
N HIS A 381 -19.03 -14.19 6.31
CA HIS A 381 -20.27 -13.91 7.01
C HIS A 381 -20.26 -13.21 8.38
N ASN A 382 -19.14 -12.93 9.07
CA ASN A 382 -19.23 -12.28 10.39
C ASN A 382 -18.03 -11.41 10.87
N SER A 383 -17.00 -11.17 10.07
CA SER A 383 -15.79 -10.45 10.54
C SER A 383 -15.50 -9.23 9.66
N CYS A 384 -15.72 -8.04 10.21
CA CYS A 384 -15.63 -6.72 9.54
C CYS A 384 -16.70 -6.46 8.46
N GLN A 385 -17.96 -6.73 8.79
CA GLN A 385 -19.01 -5.88 8.26
C GLN A 385 -18.88 -4.51 8.94
N LEU A 386 -18.60 -3.45 8.19
CA LEU A 386 -19.01 -2.09 8.57
C LEU A 386 -20.53 -1.92 8.38
N CYS A 387 -21.27 -3.01 8.65
CA CYS A 387 -22.71 -3.20 8.65
C CYS A 387 -23.02 -3.90 9.98
#